data_AF-A0A962ZR88-F1
#
_entry.id   AF-A0A962ZR88-F1
#
_cell.length_a   1.000
_cell.length_b   1.000
_cell.length_c   1.000
_cell.angle_alpha   90.00
_cell.angle_beta   90.00
_cell.angle_gamma   90.00
#
_symmetry.space_group_name_H-M   'P 1'
#
loop_
_entity.id
_entity.type
_entity.pdbx_description
1 polymer ?
#
loop_
_entity_poly.entity_id
_entity_poly.type
_entity_poly.pdbx_seq_one_letter_code
_entity_poly.pdbx_strand_id
1 'polypeptide(L)'
;MRTINIPCKQNGAALVVGLVLLVVVTVLAISGMNTATTELAMARNDQNYENAFQAAETGLEQAIARGRFDTLNVVTFNTNVIGNDTVASEIRFEDSTMVPDRAFSLGVGSGIAAYHFNATAVAESRRDAGATTDRDAAATHTQAFYVVGPEAPTL
;
A
#
# COMPACT_ATOMS: atom_id res chain seq x y z
N MET A 1 37.80 34.00 -63.16
CA MET A 1 36.53 34.70 -62.91
C MET A 1 35.55 33.69 -62.30
N ARG A 2 34.94 34.02 -61.17
CA ARG A 2 34.24 33.08 -60.27
C ARG A 2 32.76 33.05 -60.63
N THR A 3 32.24 31.90 -61.05
CA THR A 3 30.83 31.69 -61.38
C THR A 3 29.99 31.69 -60.11
N ILE A 4 29.01 32.59 -60.04
CA ILE A 4 28.07 32.72 -58.92
C ILE A 4 26.87 31.83 -59.23
N ASN A 5 26.68 30.76 -58.46
CA ASN A 5 25.53 29.86 -58.60
C ASN A 5 24.30 30.52 -57.95
N ILE A 6 23.26 30.84 -58.75
CA ILE A 6 22.05 31.50 -58.25
C ILE A 6 21.08 30.42 -57.75
N PRO A 7 20.62 30.46 -56.48
CA PRO A 7 19.70 29.47 -55.96
C PRO A 7 18.31 29.58 -56.62
N CYS A 8 17.82 28.44 -57.10
CA CYS A 8 16.46 28.22 -57.60
C CYS A 8 15.40 28.65 -56.56
N LYS A 9 14.39 29.41 -56.98
CA LYS A 9 13.28 29.93 -56.16
C LYS A 9 12.30 28.80 -55.80
N GLN A 10 12.34 28.33 -54.55
CA GLN A 10 11.40 27.37 -53.96
C GLN A 10 10.06 28.07 -53.68
N ASN A 11 9.15 28.13 -54.67
CA ASN A 11 7.83 28.72 -54.50
C ASN A 11 6.88 27.74 -53.76
N GLY A 12 6.47 28.09 -52.53
CA GLY A 12 5.33 27.47 -51.82
C GLY A 12 5.61 26.20 -51.00
N ALA A 13 6.64 25.41 -51.32
CA ALA A 13 6.91 24.14 -50.62
C ALA A 13 7.33 24.31 -49.15
N ALA A 14 8.07 25.38 -48.82
CA ALA A 14 8.58 25.62 -47.47
C ALA A 14 7.46 25.80 -46.42
N LEU A 15 6.37 26.49 -46.79
CA LEU A 15 5.21 26.69 -45.91
C LEU A 15 4.51 25.35 -45.62
N VAL A 16 4.29 24.55 -46.66
CA VAL A 16 3.62 23.24 -46.54
C VAL A 16 4.44 22.29 -45.69
N VAL A 17 5.75 22.19 -45.95
CA VAL A 17 6.67 21.35 -45.17
C VAL A 17 6.75 21.84 -43.72
N GLY A 18 6.78 23.16 -43.49
CA GLY A 18 6.75 23.74 -42.14
C GLY A 18 5.47 23.40 -41.37
N LEU A 19 4.30 23.47 -42.01
CA LEU A 19 3.03 23.08 -41.39
C LEU A 19 2.96 21.58 -41.10
N VAL A 20 3.43 20.73 -42.02
CA VAL A 20 3.50 19.28 -41.79
C VAL A 20 4.42 18.97 -40.61
N LEU A 21 5.62 19.54 -40.57
CA LEU A 21 6.55 19.36 -39.45
C LEU A 21 5.97 19.86 -38.13
N LEU A 22 5.31 21.03 -38.12
CA LEU A 22 4.64 21.55 -36.95
C LEU A 22 3.59 20.55 -36.43
N VAL A 23 2.75 20.02 -37.32
CA VAL A 23 1.74 19.00 -36.97
C VAL A 23 2.41 17.75 -36.41
N VAL A 24 3.45 17.21 -37.04
CA VAL A 24 4.16 16.03 -36.54
C VAL A 24 4.70 16.27 -35.14
N VAL A 25 5.40 17.39 -34.91
CA VAL A 25 5.95 17.73 -33.59
C VAL A 25 4.84 17.90 -32.55
N THR A 26 3.72 18.53 -32.90
CA THR A 26 2.59 18.72 -31.98
C THR A 26 1.97 17.38 -31.57
N VAL A 27 1.79 16.45 -32.51
CA VAL A 27 1.25 15.11 -32.22
C VAL A 27 2.20 14.32 -31.33
N LEU A 28 3.51 14.38 -31.59
CA LEU A 28 4.53 13.75 -30.74
C LEU A 28 4.53 14.35 -29.33
N ALA A 29 4.44 15.67 -29.21
CA ALA A 29 4.39 16.36 -27.92
C ALA A 29 3.13 15.98 -27.12
N ILE A 30 1.95 15.96 -27.75
CA ILE A 30 0.70 15.57 -27.10
C ILE A 30 0.73 14.09 -26.69
N SER A 31 1.25 13.23 -27.55
CA SER A 31 1.42 11.80 -27.23
C SER A 31 2.29 11.61 -25.99
N GLY A 32 3.43 12.31 -25.91
CA GLY A 32 4.31 12.28 -24.74
C GLY A 32 3.64 12.78 -23.46
N MET A 33 2.86 13.87 -23.54
CA MET A 33 2.11 14.38 -22.39
C MET A 33 1.05 13.38 -21.91
N ASN A 34 0.31 12.74 -22.83
CA ASN A 34 -0.70 11.74 -22.47
C ASN A 34 -0.07 10.54 -21.72
N THR A 35 1.09 10.06 -22.18
CA THR A 35 1.83 9.01 -21.47
C THR A 35 2.23 9.48 -20.07
N ALA A 36 2.83 10.66 -19.94
CA ALA A 36 3.26 11.20 -18.64
C ALA A 36 2.08 11.38 -17.66
N THR A 37 0.90 11.79 -18.14
CA THR A 37 -0.30 11.91 -17.28
C THR A 37 -0.77 10.55 -16.76
N THR A 38 -0.65 9.50 -17.57
CA THR A 38 -1.03 8.14 -17.18
C THR A 38 -0.04 7.56 -16.18
N GLU A 39 1.26 7.73 -16.43
CA GLU A 39 2.32 7.32 -15.51
C GLU A 39 2.19 8.02 -14.15
N LEU A 40 1.88 9.32 -14.15
CA LEU A 40 1.63 10.06 -12.92
C LEU A 40 0.40 9.53 -12.16
N ALA A 41 -0.67 9.16 -12.87
CA ALA A 41 -1.85 8.58 -12.24
C ALA A 41 -1.56 7.21 -11.61
N MET A 42 -0.76 6.36 -12.27
CA MET A 42 -0.31 5.09 -11.71
C MET A 42 0.59 5.31 -10.49
N ALA A 43 1.58 6.20 -10.59
CA ALA A 43 2.47 6.53 -9.47
C ALA A 43 1.72 7.05 -8.24
N ARG A 44 0.66 7.86 -8.45
CA ARG A 44 -0.21 8.31 -7.35
C ARG A 44 -1.00 7.17 -6.71
N ASN A 45 -1.52 6.24 -7.52
CA ASN A 45 -2.25 5.08 -7.01
C ASN A 45 -1.33 4.15 -6.21
N ASP A 46 -0.12 3.90 -6.72
CA ASP A 46 0.89 3.08 -6.05
C ASP A 46 1.33 3.72 -4.73
N GLN A 47 1.58 5.05 -4.73
CA GLN A 47 1.89 5.78 -3.51
C GLN A 47 0.76 5.70 -2.47
N ASN A 48 -0.50 5.81 -2.90
CA ASN A 48 -1.63 5.75 -1.97
C ASN A 48 -1.79 4.35 -1.36
N TYR A 49 -1.60 3.31 -2.18
CA TYR A 49 -1.60 1.93 -1.70
C TYR A 49 -0.45 1.67 -0.71
N GLU A 50 0.76 2.13 -1.03
CA GLU A 50 1.93 1.97 -0.16
C GLU A 50 1.74 2.71 1.18
N ASN A 51 1.15 3.90 1.16
CA ASN A 51 0.81 4.62 2.39
C ASN A 51 -0.20 3.83 3.25
N ALA A 52 -1.25 3.26 2.64
CA ALA A 52 -2.20 2.41 3.34
C ALA A 52 -1.50 1.16 3.91
N PHE A 53 -0.61 0.53 3.14
CA PHE A 53 0.15 -0.63 3.60
C PHE A 53 1.01 -0.31 4.83
N GLN A 54 1.80 0.77 4.77
CA GLN A 54 2.64 1.21 5.90
C GLN A 54 1.80 1.61 7.12
N ALA A 55 0.63 2.23 6.91
CA ALA A 55 -0.29 2.56 7.98
C ALA A 55 -0.88 1.31 8.65
N ALA A 56 -1.26 0.30 7.86
CA ALA A 56 -1.74 -0.98 8.38
C ALA A 56 -0.66 -1.68 9.21
N GLU A 57 0.59 -1.71 8.74
CA GLU A 57 1.70 -2.32 9.48
C GLU A 57 1.99 -1.59 10.77
N THR A 58 2.01 -0.25 10.74
CA THR A 58 2.18 0.55 11.95
C THR A 58 1.05 0.28 12.95
N GLY A 59 -0.20 0.16 12.50
CA GLY A 59 -1.33 -0.19 13.35
C GLY A 59 -1.22 -1.59 13.95
N LEU A 60 -0.77 -2.55 13.15
CA LEU A 60 -0.53 -3.92 13.57
C LEU A 60 0.55 -4.01 14.64
N GLU A 61 1.71 -3.38 14.41
CA GLU A 61 2.81 -3.31 15.37
C GLU A 61 2.37 -2.64 16.67
N GLN A 62 1.59 -1.55 16.59
CA GLN A 62 1.03 -0.89 17.77
C GLN A 62 0.06 -1.79 18.54
N ALA A 63 -0.79 -2.56 17.86
CA ALA A 63 -1.71 -3.50 18.48
C ALA A 63 -0.96 -4.60 19.23
N ILE A 64 0.08 -5.17 18.62
CA ILE A 64 0.92 -6.20 19.23
C ILE A 64 1.73 -5.62 20.40
N ALA A 65 2.32 -4.43 20.24
CA ALA A 65 3.14 -3.77 21.26
C ALA A 65 2.36 -3.40 22.53
N ARG A 66 1.04 -3.20 22.44
CA ARG A 66 0.17 -2.99 23.63
C ARG A 66 0.05 -4.24 24.51
N GLY A 67 0.37 -5.44 23.98
CA GLY A 67 0.43 -6.68 24.76
C GLY A 67 -0.91 -7.13 25.35
N ARG A 68 -2.05 -6.60 24.87
CA ARG A 68 -3.37 -6.97 25.37
C ARG A 68 -3.93 -8.11 24.53
N PHE A 69 -3.85 -9.32 25.06
CA PHE A 69 -4.33 -10.54 24.43
C PHE A 69 -5.43 -11.16 25.28
N ASP A 70 -6.52 -11.58 24.65
CA ASP A 70 -7.69 -12.18 25.30
C ASP A 70 -8.06 -13.45 24.51
N THR A 71 -8.30 -14.56 25.22
CA THR A 71 -8.67 -15.85 24.63
C THR A 71 -10.18 -16.02 24.46
N LEU A 72 -10.99 -15.14 25.05
CA LEU A 72 -12.44 -15.17 25.03
C LEU A 72 -13.04 -14.09 24.11
N ASN A 73 -12.35 -12.96 23.95
CA ASN A 73 -12.82 -11.82 23.16
C ASN A 73 -11.83 -11.39 22.09
N VAL A 74 -12.34 -10.86 20.98
CA VAL A 74 -11.51 -10.16 19.99
C VAL A 74 -11.09 -8.81 20.57
N VAL A 75 -9.79 -8.53 20.55
CA VAL A 75 -9.24 -7.26 21.03
C VAL A 75 -9.10 -6.32 19.82
N THR A 76 -9.89 -5.25 19.78
CA THR A 76 -9.85 -4.26 18.69
C THR A 76 -9.17 -2.97 19.13
N PHE A 77 -8.41 -2.38 18.21
CA PHE A 77 -7.77 -1.08 18.30
C PHE A 77 -8.12 -0.29 17.05
N ASN A 78 -8.70 0.89 17.19
CA ASN A 78 -9.01 1.75 16.05
C ASN A 78 -8.34 3.10 16.24
N THR A 79 -7.58 3.54 15.25
CA THR A 79 -6.91 4.85 15.24
C THR A 79 -7.31 5.60 13.98
N ASN A 80 -7.65 6.87 14.15
CA ASN A 80 -7.80 7.78 13.02
C ASN A 80 -6.47 8.50 12.85
N VAL A 81 -5.84 8.35 11.68
CA VAL A 81 -4.46 8.80 11.47
C VAL A 81 -4.43 10.28 11.09
N ILE A 82 -5.34 10.74 10.22
CA ILE A 82 -5.74 12.15 9.95
C ILE A 82 -6.92 12.12 8.96
N GLY A 83 -7.93 12.98 9.14
CA GLY A 83 -9.00 13.16 8.14
C GLY A 83 -9.84 11.89 7.92
N ASN A 84 -9.86 11.40 6.67
CA ASN A 84 -10.60 10.20 6.27
C ASN A 84 -9.74 8.92 6.30
N ASP A 85 -8.49 9.00 6.78
CA ASP A 85 -7.59 7.84 6.87
C ASP A 85 -7.76 7.15 8.23
N THR A 86 -8.16 5.89 8.18
CA THR A 86 -8.43 5.08 9.37
C THR A 86 -7.60 3.81 9.38
N VAL A 87 -7.14 3.40 10.56
CA VAL A 87 -6.46 2.13 10.77
C VAL A 87 -7.17 1.38 11.89
N ALA A 88 -7.75 0.23 11.52
CA ALA A 88 -8.40 -0.67 12.45
C ALA A 88 -7.57 -1.95 12.58
N SER A 89 -7.22 -2.33 13.79
CA SER A 89 -6.47 -3.55 14.08
C SER A 89 -7.27 -4.42 15.05
N GLU A 90 -7.25 -5.72 14.83
CA GLU A 90 -7.84 -6.71 15.72
C GLU A 90 -6.86 -7.83 16.03
N ILE A 91 -6.92 -8.36 17.25
CA ILE A 91 -6.21 -9.56 17.65
C ILE A 91 -7.24 -10.60 18.07
N ARG A 92 -7.18 -11.75 17.41
CA ARG A 92 -8.08 -12.88 17.62
C ARG A 92 -7.30 -14.07 18.13
N PHE A 93 -7.81 -14.70 19.18
CA PHE A 93 -7.35 -16.00 19.63
C PHE A 93 -7.87 -17.09 18.70
N GLU A 94 -6.98 -17.98 18.27
CA GLU A 94 -7.31 -19.11 17.40
C GLU A 94 -7.41 -20.41 18.21
N ASP A 95 -6.30 -20.83 18.83
CA ASP A 95 -6.22 -22.07 19.58
C ASP A 95 -5.02 -22.10 20.55
N SER A 96 -5.00 -23.09 21.44
CA SER A 96 -3.87 -23.39 22.31
C SER A 96 -3.26 -24.75 21.98
N THR A 97 -1.94 -24.84 21.95
CA THR A 97 -1.23 -26.11 21.76
C THR A 97 -0.20 -26.35 22.85
N MET A 98 0.28 -27.59 22.94
CA MET A 98 1.36 -27.95 23.86
C MET A 98 2.70 -27.36 23.41
N VAL A 99 3.52 -26.94 24.38
CA VAL A 99 4.87 -26.46 24.10
C VAL A 99 5.87 -27.63 24.12
N PRO A 100 6.66 -27.88 23.06
CA PRO A 100 7.64 -28.96 23.06
C PRO A 100 8.74 -28.80 24.13
N ASP A 101 9.20 -29.90 24.74
CA ASP A 101 10.22 -29.95 25.81
C ASP A 101 11.56 -29.26 25.49
N ARG A 102 11.87 -29.05 24.21
CA ARG A 102 13.13 -28.43 23.78
C ARG A 102 13.03 -26.91 23.59
N ALA A 103 11.88 -26.30 23.87
CA ALA A 103 11.59 -24.90 23.56
C ALA A 103 11.87 -23.91 24.72
N PHE A 104 12.88 -24.18 25.57
CA PHE A 104 13.22 -23.35 26.76
C PHE A 104 12.06 -23.12 27.75
N SER A 105 10.98 -23.91 27.65
CA SER A 105 9.87 -23.92 28.61
C SER A 105 10.00 -25.14 29.55
N LEU A 106 9.16 -25.22 30.59
CA LEU A 106 9.12 -26.39 31.48
C LEU A 106 8.60 -27.67 30.79
N GLY A 107 8.22 -27.60 29.52
CA GLY A 107 7.85 -28.76 28.71
C GLY A 107 6.39 -29.20 28.86
N VAL A 108 6.05 -30.30 28.19
CA VAL A 108 4.69 -30.85 28.15
C VAL A 108 4.30 -31.40 29.52
N GLY A 109 3.10 -31.06 30.00
CA GLY A 109 2.59 -31.54 31.30
C GLY A 109 3.11 -30.78 32.53
N SER A 110 3.86 -29.68 32.34
CA SER A 110 4.31 -28.80 33.43
C SER A 110 3.37 -27.61 33.70
N GLY A 111 2.17 -27.61 33.13
CA GLY A 111 1.26 -26.49 33.32
C GLY A 111 1.50 -25.30 32.38
N ILE A 112 2.01 -25.53 31.17
CA ILE A 112 2.33 -24.48 30.19
C ILE A 112 1.69 -24.80 28.83
N ALA A 113 1.11 -23.79 28.18
CA ALA A 113 0.55 -23.86 26.84
C ALA A 113 1.03 -22.70 25.94
N ALA A 114 1.03 -22.93 24.62
CA ALA A 114 1.23 -21.90 23.60
C ALA A 114 -0.13 -21.43 23.08
N TYR A 115 -0.45 -20.15 23.28
CA TYR A 115 -1.66 -19.51 22.81
C TYR A 115 -1.39 -18.85 21.45
N HIS A 116 -2.14 -19.24 20.42
CA HIS A 116 -1.98 -18.75 19.05
C HIS A 116 -2.95 -17.61 18.80
N PHE A 117 -2.44 -16.53 18.22
CA PHE A 117 -3.19 -15.34 17.89
C PHE A 117 -2.94 -14.95 16.44
N ASN A 118 -4.00 -14.48 15.80
CA ASN A 118 -3.95 -13.78 14.52
C ASN A 118 -4.20 -12.30 14.79
N ALA A 119 -3.22 -11.46 14.53
CA ALA A 119 -3.39 -10.02 14.50
C ALA A 119 -3.64 -9.59 13.05
N THR A 120 -4.72 -8.85 12.81
CA THR A 120 -5.09 -8.31 11.50
C THR A 120 -5.26 -6.81 11.60
N ALA A 121 -4.62 -6.05 10.73
CA ALA A 121 -4.81 -4.62 10.60
C ALA A 121 -5.32 -4.28 9.19
N VAL A 122 -6.28 -3.36 9.15
CA VAL A 122 -6.87 -2.81 7.94
C VAL A 122 -6.67 -1.30 7.99
N ALA A 123 -5.92 -0.77 7.03
CA ALA A 123 -5.85 0.66 6.80
C ALA A 123 -6.70 1.02 5.59
N GLU A 124 -7.51 2.05 5.72
CA GLU A 124 -8.33 2.61 4.67
C GLU A 124 -8.03 4.10 4.53
N SER A 125 -7.75 4.53 3.31
CA SER A 125 -7.71 5.92 2.91
C SER A 125 -8.85 6.20 1.96
N ARG A 126 -9.71 7.16 2.34
CA ARG A 126 -10.92 7.47 1.58
C ARG A 126 -10.88 8.90 1.07
N ARG A 127 -11.15 9.06 -0.23
CA ARG A 127 -11.18 10.39 -0.85
C ARG A 127 -12.29 11.26 -0.25
N ASP A 128 -12.07 12.57 -0.28
CA ASP A 128 -13.11 13.53 0.08
C ASP A 128 -14.33 13.42 -0.85
N ALA A 129 -15.51 13.66 -0.30
CA ALA A 129 -16.75 13.61 -1.05
C ALA A 129 -16.72 14.60 -2.23
N GLY A 130 -16.73 14.07 -3.46
CA GLY A 130 -16.70 14.85 -4.69
C GLY A 130 -15.33 14.98 -5.36
N ALA A 131 -14.25 14.44 -4.76
CA ALA A 131 -12.95 14.37 -5.41
C ALA A 131 -12.97 13.35 -6.57
N THR A 132 -12.47 13.76 -7.74
CA THR A 132 -12.40 12.93 -8.97
C THR A 132 -10.99 12.46 -9.32
N THR A 133 -9.97 13.07 -8.71
CA THR A 133 -8.56 12.80 -8.99
C THR A 133 -7.97 11.73 -8.08
N ASP A 134 -8.38 11.69 -6.82
CA ASP A 134 -7.82 10.79 -5.80
C ASP A 134 -8.63 9.50 -5.73
N ARG A 135 -7.93 8.37 -5.60
CA ARG A 135 -8.53 7.04 -5.50
C ARG A 135 -8.51 6.58 -4.05
N ASP A 136 -9.56 5.88 -3.63
CA ASP A 136 -9.55 5.20 -2.34
C ASP A 136 -8.48 4.10 -2.36
N ALA A 137 -7.79 3.91 -1.25
CA ALA A 137 -6.85 2.81 -1.06
C ALA A 137 -7.18 2.07 0.23
N ALA A 138 -7.03 0.75 0.21
CA ALA A 138 -7.15 -0.09 1.39
C ALA A 138 -6.08 -1.17 1.36
N ALA A 139 -5.50 -1.45 2.52
CA ALA A 139 -4.53 -2.51 2.70
C ALA A 139 -4.85 -3.28 3.98
N THR A 140 -4.81 -4.61 3.87
CA THR A 140 -5.02 -5.52 4.99
C THR A 140 -3.75 -6.33 5.21
N HIS A 141 -3.24 -6.35 6.43
CA HIS A 141 -2.09 -7.14 6.82
C HIS A 141 -2.45 -8.04 8.01
N THR A 142 -2.05 -9.31 7.93
CA THR A 142 -2.30 -10.30 8.97
C THR A 142 -1.00 -10.98 9.35
N GLN A 143 -0.71 -11.02 10.65
CA GLN A 143 0.42 -11.72 11.22
C GLN A 143 -0.06 -12.70 12.30
N ALA A 144 0.44 -13.92 12.24
CA ALA A 144 0.25 -14.91 13.27
C ALA A 144 1.44 -14.88 14.26
N PHE A 145 1.14 -14.98 15.55
CA PHE A 145 2.14 -15.15 16.59
C PHE A 145 1.58 -16.05 17.69
N TYR A 146 2.46 -16.52 18.57
CA TYR A 146 2.04 -17.25 19.76
C TYR A 146 2.72 -16.69 21.00
N VAL A 147 2.02 -16.81 22.13
CA VAL A 147 2.53 -16.45 23.45
C VAL A 147 2.51 -17.69 24.32
N VAL A 148 3.62 -17.95 25.01
CA VAL A 148 3.73 -19.07 25.94
C VAL A 148 3.39 -18.59 27.34
N GLY A 149 2.46 -19.27 28.00
CA GLY A 149 1.98 -18.92 29.33
C GLY A 149 1.52 -20.14 30.12
N PRO A 150 1.12 -19.95 31.40
CA PRO A 150 0.57 -21.04 32.19
C PRO A 150 -0.70 -21.58 31.52
N GLU A 151 -0.89 -22.89 31.57
CA GLU A 151 -2.08 -23.53 31.03
C GLU A 151 -3.31 -23.01 31.78
N ALA A 152 -4.35 -22.63 31.02
CA ALA A 152 -5.63 -22.30 31.62
C ALA A 152 -6.26 -23.60 32.14
N PRO A 153 -6.86 -23.59 33.35
CA PRO A 153 -7.54 -24.77 33.85
C PRO A 153 -8.62 -25.17 32.84
N THR A 154 -8.49 -26.38 32.29
CA THR A 154 -9.54 -27.00 31.50
C THR A 154 -10.78 -27.11 32.39
N LEU A 155 -11.82 -26.32 32.11
CA LEU A 155 -13.14 -26.51 32.71
C LEU A 155 -13.73 -27.86 32.30
#